data_AF-A0A382ASN2-F1
#
_entry.id   AF-A0A382ASN2-F1
#
_cell.length_a   1.000
_cell.length_b   1.000
_cell.length_c   1.000
_cell.angle_alpha   90.00
_cell.angle_beta   90.00
_cell.angle_gamma   90.00
#
_symmetry.space_group_name_H-M   'P 1'
#
loop_
_entity.id
_entity.type
_entity.pdbx_description
1 polymer ?
#
loop_
_entity_poly.entity_id
_entity_poly.type
_entity_poly.pdbx_seq_one_letter_code
_entity_poly.pdbx_strand_id
1 'polypeptide(L)' 'SADIVDRGILLTGGGSMLNNLDKRLREETGLPLSMAEDPLGSVVQGAGKMLNDFDLLRKISID' A
#
# COMPACT_ATOMS: atom_id res chain seq x y z
N SER A 1 8.49 14.36 8.21
CA SER A 1 8.18 14.62 6.78
C SER A 1 9.19 14.03 5.81
N ALA A 2 10.38 13.58 6.23
CA ALA A 2 11.39 12.96 5.36
C ALA A 2 11.06 11.51 4.95
N ASP A 3 10.32 10.77 5.78
CA ASP A 3 10.10 9.32 5.61
C ASP A 3 9.46 8.94 4.27
N ILE A 4 8.54 9.77 3.74
CA ILE A 4 7.89 9.51 2.44
C ILE A 4 8.82 9.82 1.26
N VAL A 5 9.74 10.77 1.42
CA VAL A 5 10.72 11.10 0.38
C VAL A 5 11.72 9.96 0.22
N ASP A 6 12.11 9.32 1.32
CA ASP A 6 13.06 8.21 1.34
C ASP A 6 12.42 6.86 0.97
N ARG A 7 11.22 6.56 1.48
CA ARG A 7 10.54 5.27 1.23
C ARG A 7 9.70 5.25 -0.05
N GLY A 8 9.27 6.42 -0.53
CA GLY A 8 8.42 6.55 -1.70
C GLY A 8 6.99 6.01 -1.51
N ILE A 9 6.36 5.68 -2.63
CA ILE A 9 4.98 5.19 -2.72
C ILE A 9 4.99 3.71 -3.13
N LEU A 10 4.24 2.90 -2.38
CA LEU A 10 3.95 1.50 -2.72
C LEU A 10 2.57 1.41 -3.37
N LEU A 11 2.52 0.92 -4.60
CA LEU A 11 1.31 0.74 -5.37
C LEU A 11 0.68 -0.63 -5.14
N THR A 12 -0.64 -0.66 -4.97
CA THR A 12 -1.41 -1.87 -4.70
C THR A 12 -2.83 -1.78 -5.29
N GLY A 13 -3.57 -2.89 -5.31
CA GLY A 13 -4.90 -3.03 -5.90
C GLY A 13 -4.87 -3.21 -7.41
N GLY A 14 -5.96 -3.70 -8.01
CA GLY A 14 -6.03 -3.91 -9.46
C GLY A 14 -5.86 -2.64 -10.29
N GLY A 15 -6.33 -1.49 -9.77
CA GLY A 15 -6.15 -0.19 -10.41
C GLY A 15 -4.69 0.25 -10.54
N SER A 16 -3.79 -0.25 -9.68
CA SER A 16 -2.36 0.05 -9.78
C SER A 16 -1.69 -0.55 -11.01
N MET A 17 -2.31 -1.56 -11.63
CA MET A 17 -1.77 -2.28 -12.78
C MET A 17 -2.12 -1.62 -14.13
N LEU A 18 -2.77 -0.44 -14.10
CA LEU A 18 -2.96 0.36 -15.30
C LEU A 18 -1.61 0.69 -15.93
N ASN A 19 -1.53 0.50 -17.26
CA ASN A 19 -0.27 0.65 -17.98
C ASN A 19 0.32 2.05 -17.78
N ASN A 20 1.58 2.10 -17.36
CA ASN A 20 2.36 3.33 -17.07
C ASN A 20 1.80 4.22 -15.94
N LEU A 21 0.91 3.72 -15.08
CA LEU A 21 0.44 4.51 -13.94
C LEU A 21 1.58 4.87 -12.98
N ASP A 22 2.51 3.95 -12.75
CA ASP A 22 3.73 4.17 -11.96
C ASP A 22 4.59 5.31 -12.52
N LYS A 23 4.77 5.38 -13.84
CA LYS A 23 5.51 6.45 -14.52
C LYS A 23 4.81 7.78 -14.36
N ARG A 24 3.49 7.82 -14.61
CA ARG A 24 2.69 9.04 -14.45
C ARG A 24 2.79 9.58 -13.03
N LEU A 25 2.65 8.72 -12.02
CA LEU A 25 2.75 9.13 -10.62
C LEU A 25 4.16 9.59 -10.26
N ARG A 26 5.20 8.98 -10.82
CA ARG A 26 6.60 9.40 -10.62
C ARG A 26 6.85 10.79 -11.19
N GLU A 27 6.33 11.09 -12.37
CA GLU A 27 6.46 12.42 -13.01
C GLU A 27 5.77 13.53 -12.19
N GLU A 28 4.58 13.25 -11.67
CA GLU A 28 3.80 14.24 -10.91
C GLU A 28 4.33 14.46 -9.49
N THR A 29 4.83 13.39 -8.84
CA THR A 29 5.22 13.46 -7.42
C THR A 29 6.72 13.66 -7.22
N GLY A 30 7.56 13.28 -8.19
CA GLY A 30 9.01 13.21 -8.03
C GLY A 30 9.49 12.15 -7.03
N LEU A 31 8.59 11.29 -6.53
CA LEU A 31 8.90 10.30 -5.50
C LEU A 31 9.27 8.94 -6.12
N PRO A 32 10.03 8.08 -5.40
CA PRO A 32 10.20 6.68 -5.78
C PRO A 32 8.87 5.93 -5.78
N LEU A 33 8.64 5.10 -6.80
CA LEU A 33 7.45 4.24 -6.92
C LEU A 33 7.88 2.78 -6.93
N SER A 34 7.18 1.94 -6.18
CA SER A 34 7.34 0.48 -6.16
C SER A 34 5.97 -0.22 -6.22
N MET A 35 5.94 -1.45 -6.72
CA MET A 35 4.73 -2.28 -6.74
C MET A 35 4.75 -3.25 -5.57
N ALA A 36 3.58 -3.47 -4.94
CA ALA A 36 3.39 -4.56 -4.00
C ALA A 36 3.65 -5.92 -4.68
N GLU A 37 4.15 -6.89 -3.91
CA GLU A 37 4.43 -8.24 -4.39
C GLU A 37 3.17 -8.95 -4.89
N ASP A 38 2.06 -8.80 -4.15
CA ASP A 38 0.72 -9.22 -4.57
C ASP A 38 -0.26 -8.04 -4.46
N PRO A 39 -0.38 -7.19 -5.49
CA PRO A 39 -1.24 -6.01 -5.44
C PRO A 39 -2.73 -6.39 -5.40
N LEU A 40 -3.14 -7.53 -5.97
CA LEU A 40 -4.53 -7.96 -5.99
C LEU A 40 -4.96 -8.54 -4.64
N GLY A 41 -4.09 -9.32 -4.00
CA GLY A 41 -4.36 -9.95 -2.70
C GLY A 41 -4.03 -9.07 -1.49
N SER A 42 -3.35 -7.93 -1.67
CA SER A 42 -2.88 -7.07 -0.57
C SER A 42 -3.96 -6.77 0.48
N VAL A 43 -5.19 -6.47 0.07
CA VAL A 43 -6.29 -6.14 0.98
C VAL A 43 -6.70 -7.35 1.83
N VAL A 44 -6.99 -8.49 1.20
CA VAL A 44 -7.45 -9.70 1.91
C VAL A 44 -6.35 -10.29 2.77
N GLN A 45 -5.09 -10.25 2.31
CA GLN A 45 -3.94 -10.68 3.10
C GLN A 45 -3.73 -9.79 4.33
N GLY A 46 -3.86 -8.47 4.18
CA GLY A 46 -3.79 -7.53 5.30
C GLY A 46 -4.88 -7.79 6.34
N ALA A 47 -6.12 -7.99 5.88
CA ALA A 47 -7.24 -8.35 6.75
C ALA A 47 -6.99 -9.68 7.48
N GLY A 48 -6.51 -10.72 6.77
CA GLY A 48 -6.17 -12.01 7.37
C GLY A 48 -5.05 -11.93 8.40
N LYS A 49 -4.00 -11.13 8.14
CA LYS A 49 -2.90 -10.89 9.11
C LYS A 49 -3.44 -10.22 10.37
N MET A 50 -4.28 -9.21 10.21
CA MET A 50 -4.90 -8.47 11.31
C MET A 50 -5.77 -9.35 12.22
N LEU A 51 -6.51 -10.32 11.65
CA LEU A 51 -7.30 -11.27 12.45
C LEU A 51 -6.47 -12.13 13.41
N ASN A 52 -5.16 -12.28 13.14
CA ASN A 52 -4.23 -13.01 13.99
C ASN A 52 -3.45 -12.10 14.97
N ASP A 53 -3.66 -10.78 14.90
CA ASP A 53 -3.02 -9.78 15.74
C ASP A 53 -4.07 -9.13 16.66
N PHE A 54 -4.25 -9.69 17.86
CA PHE A 54 -5.26 -9.23 18.81
C PHE A 54 -5.04 -7.81 19.31
N ASP A 55 -3.79 -7.33 19.33
CA ASP A 55 -3.49 -5.96 19.76
C ASP A 55 -3.89 -4.97 18.67
N LEU A 56 -3.59 -5.27 17.41
CA LEU A 56 -4.08 -4.50 16.29
C LEU A 56 -5.61 -4.55 16.21
N LEU A 57 -6.21 -5.73 16.39
CA LEU A 57 -7.67 -5.92 16.34
C LEU A 57 -8.40 -5.04 17.37
N ARG A 58 -7.89 -5.02 18.61
CA ARG A 58 -8.41 -4.17 19.69
C ARG A 58 -8.25 -2.68 19.41
N LYS A 59 -7.17 -2.29 18.72
CA LYS A 59 -6.92 -0.89 18.38
C LYS A 59 -7.91 -0.34 17.34
N ILE A 60 -8.44 -1.20 16.48
CA ILE A 60 -9.31 -0.78 15.37
C ILE A 60 -10.80 -1.09 15.59
N SER A 61 -11.14 -1.89 16.61
CA SER A 61 -12.53 -2.18 16.95
C SER A 61 -13.24 -0.88 17.32
N ILE A 62 -14.38 -0.62 16.68
CA ILE A 62 -15.28 0.48 17.03
C ILE A 62 -16.18 -0.03 18.16
N ASP A 63 -16.31 0.73 19.24
CA ASP A 63 -17.22 0.44 20.35
C ASP A 63 -18.70 0.41 19.90
#